data_AF-A0A525C8R6-F1
#
_entry.id   AF-A0A525C8R6-F1
#
_cell.length_a   1.000
_cell.length_b   1.000
_cell.length_c   1.000
_cell.angle_alpha   90.00
_cell.angle_beta   90.00
_cell.angle_gamma   90.00
#
_symmetry.space_group_name_H-M   'P 1'
#
loop_
_entity.id
_entity.type
_entity.pdbx_description
1 polymer ?
#
loop_
_entity_poly.entity_id
_entity_poly.type
_entity_poly.pdbx_seq_one_letter_code
_entity_poly.pdbx_strand_id
1 'polypeptide(L)'
;MEPTLSLSDLYAALRQARPVWGLGVETPLIQWRHVELVLEAAVHTPALAQTAAGMLSWAWQQRPLVPVFTETLPSLAPYLAQADPKLPAFAKILARSLAAPQGPSPLADQAAMPDPDAVLRAFSPLLKDQTYGLYRLGEGFDMLLSLGGMDQTKELLDLAEHQGLPSQILARLRAEWALAALLPDRPDQARPIFEAVNPVLFPWWREYTLARLELASGLEDQAVERLTQLWRAMPWHTNLSLTLHDLLHPVPPDPAALERHKVAVLLYSWNKGEVLAQTLDSLAASNIGPARVFV
;
A
#
# COMPACT_ATOMS: atom_id res chain seq x y z
N MET A 1 0.55 -31.10 -8.81
CA MET A 1 1.13 -30.47 -7.61
C MET A 1 2.44 -29.87 -8.07
N GLU A 2 2.46 -28.56 -8.35
CA GLU A 2 3.69 -27.90 -8.80
C GLU A 2 4.72 -27.92 -7.66
N PRO A 3 6.03 -28.09 -7.96
CA PRO A 3 7.07 -28.13 -6.95
C PRO A 3 7.15 -26.79 -6.22
N THR A 4 6.95 -26.80 -4.91
CA THR A 4 7.13 -25.63 -4.05
C THR A 4 8.63 -25.48 -3.76
N LEU A 5 9.20 -24.30 -4.04
CA LEU A 5 10.60 -24.01 -3.68
C LEU A 5 10.76 -23.97 -2.16
N SER A 6 11.93 -24.35 -1.66
CA SER A 6 12.32 -23.98 -0.29
C SER A 6 12.40 -22.45 -0.17
N LEU A 7 12.30 -21.90 1.04
CA LEU A 7 12.42 -20.45 1.24
C LEU A 7 13.77 -19.92 0.73
N SER A 8 14.87 -20.66 0.97
CA SER A 8 16.20 -20.28 0.48
C SER A 8 16.26 -20.22 -1.05
N ASP A 9 15.68 -21.23 -1.72
CA ASP A 9 15.68 -21.30 -3.19
C ASP A 9 14.78 -20.23 -3.80
N LEU A 10 13.64 -19.95 -3.15
CA LEU A 10 12.75 -18.85 -3.54
C LEU A 10 13.49 -17.50 -3.47
N TYR A 11 14.19 -17.22 -2.37
CA TYR A 11 14.96 -15.99 -2.22
C TYR A 11 16.09 -15.88 -3.26
N ALA A 12 16.80 -16.97 -3.53
CA ALA A 12 17.83 -16.99 -4.55
C ALA A 12 17.27 -16.70 -5.95
N ALA A 13 16.16 -17.34 -6.32
CA ALA A 13 15.49 -17.13 -7.60
C ALA A 13 14.94 -15.71 -7.74
N LEU A 14 14.29 -15.18 -6.69
CA LEU A 14 13.77 -13.82 -6.70
C LEU A 14 14.87 -12.76 -6.74
N ARG A 15 16.01 -12.99 -6.08
CA ARG A 15 17.17 -12.10 -6.17
C ARG A 15 17.71 -12.00 -7.59
N GLN A 16 17.71 -13.10 -8.34
CA GLN A 16 18.10 -13.12 -9.75
C GLN A 16 17.07 -12.42 -10.64
N ALA A 17 15.77 -12.66 -10.39
CA ALA A 17 14.68 -12.08 -11.17
C ALA A 17 14.44 -10.57 -10.88
N ARG A 18 14.75 -10.11 -9.67
CA ARG A 18 14.44 -8.75 -9.18
C ARG A 18 15.68 -8.07 -8.57
N PRO A 19 16.61 -7.56 -9.38
CA PRO A 19 17.84 -6.94 -8.87
C PRO A 19 17.60 -5.70 -7.98
N VAL A 20 16.45 -5.03 -8.13
CA VAL A 20 16.06 -3.84 -7.35
C VAL A 20 15.04 -4.12 -6.24
N TRP A 21 14.88 -5.38 -5.84
CA TRP A 21 13.90 -5.78 -4.82
C TRP A 21 14.02 -5.02 -3.48
N GLY A 22 15.22 -4.53 -3.14
CA GLY A 22 15.44 -3.73 -1.94
C GLY A 22 15.01 -2.25 -2.01
N LEU A 23 14.62 -1.72 -3.17
CA LEU A 23 14.39 -0.28 -3.37
C LEU A 23 12.92 0.17 -3.16
N GLY A 24 12.09 -0.66 -2.53
CA GLY A 24 10.69 -0.35 -2.24
C GLY A 24 9.76 -0.57 -3.43
N VAL A 25 8.51 -0.90 -3.14
CA VAL A 25 7.48 -1.28 -4.13
C VAL A 25 6.27 -0.34 -4.08
N GLU A 26 6.51 0.95 -3.84
CA GLU A 26 5.41 1.80 -3.41
C GLU A 26 4.56 2.35 -4.55
N THR A 27 5.06 2.50 -5.79
CA THR A 27 4.21 2.97 -6.90
C THR A 27 3.59 1.81 -7.68
N PRO A 28 2.39 1.99 -8.27
CA PRO A 28 1.76 0.95 -9.09
C PRO A 28 2.65 0.44 -10.23
N LEU A 29 3.40 1.34 -10.88
CA LEU A 29 4.31 0.99 -11.96
C LEU A 29 5.44 0.06 -11.49
N ILE A 30 6.04 0.35 -10.33
CA ILE A 30 7.13 -0.48 -9.78
C ILE A 30 6.57 -1.83 -9.31
N GLN A 31 5.40 -1.85 -8.68
CA GLN A 31 4.71 -3.10 -8.30
C GLN A 31 4.45 -3.98 -9.53
N TRP A 32 3.89 -3.39 -10.59
CA TRP A 32 3.62 -4.09 -11.83
C TRP A 32 4.91 -4.63 -12.46
N ARG A 33 5.95 -3.79 -12.56
CA ARG A 33 7.22 -4.21 -13.16
C ARG A 33 7.85 -5.39 -12.41
N HIS A 34 7.71 -5.43 -11.10
CA HIS A 34 8.16 -6.58 -10.31
C HIS A 34 7.35 -7.85 -10.55
N VAL A 35 6.03 -7.74 -10.75
CA VAL A 35 5.21 -8.89 -11.16
C VAL A 35 5.66 -9.39 -12.53
N GLU A 36 5.83 -8.50 -13.51
CA GLU A 36 6.30 -8.85 -14.86
C GLU A 36 7.64 -9.58 -14.84
N LEU A 37 8.63 -9.04 -14.11
CA LEU A 37 9.96 -9.66 -14.02
C LEU A 37 9.91 -11.09 -13.44
N VAL A 38 9.03 -11.33 -12.46
CA VAL A 38 8.87 -12.68 -11.89
C VAL A 38 8.10 -13.60 -12.84
N LEU A 39 7.13 -13.08 -13.60
CA LEU A 39 6.44 -13.84 -14.66
C LEU A 39 7.40 -14.21 -15.80
N GLU A 40 8.26 -13.28 -16.23
CA GLU A 40 9.32 -13.52 -17.21
C GLU A 40 10.26 -14.63 -16.73
N ALA A 41 10.70 -14.57 -15.46
CA ALA A 41 11.53 -15.60 -14.85
C ALA A 41 10.81 -16.95 -14.69
N ALA A 42 9.48 -16.95 -14.52
CA ALA A 42 8.68 -18.17 -14.37
C ALA A 42 8.69 -19.05 -15.63
N VAL A 43 9.02 -18.50 -16.80
CA VAL A 43 9.25 -19.27 -18.04
C VAL A 43 10.37 -20.31 -17.85
N HIS A 44 11.40 -19.95 -17.08
CA HIS A 44 12.54 -20.83 -16.81
C HIS A 44 12.44 -21.53 -15.45
N THR A 45 11.71 -20.94 -14.50
CA THR A 45 11.48 -21.49 -13.16
C THR A 45 9.97 -21.50 -12.84
N PRO A 46 9.20 -22.50 -13.31
CA PRO A 46 7.73 -22.51 -13.21
C PRO A 46 7.18 -22.28 -11.79
N ALA A 47 7.91 -22.71 -10.75
CA ALA A 47 7.55 -22.48 -9.36
C ALA A 47 7.41 -20.99 -8.96
N LEU A 48 7.96 -20.06 -9.76
CA LEU A 48 7.80 -18.62 -9.57
C LEU A 48 6.42 -18.10 -9.98
N ALA A 49 5.63 -18.85 -10.76
CA ALA A 49 4.29 -18.43 -11.18
C ALA A 49 3.36 -18.17 -9.98
N GLN A 50 3.40 -19.04 -8.96
CA GLN A 50 2.67 -18.83 -7.70
C GLN A 50 3.12 -17.57 -6.97
N THR A 51 4.42 -17.25 -7.01
CA THR A 51 4.96 -16.04 -6.38
C THR A 51 4.49 -14.79 -7.13
N ALA A 52 4.55 -14.77 -8.46
CA ALA A 52 4.02 -13.68 -9.26
C ALA A 52 2.52 -13.46 -9.03
N ALA A 53 1.75 -14.54 -8.94
CA ALA A 53 0.32 -14.48 -8.64
C ALA A 53 0.06 -13.87 -7.25
N GLY A 54 0.83 -14.28 -6.23
CA GLY A 54 0.77 -13.68 -4.89
C GLY A 54 1.13 -12.19 -4.90
N MET A 55 2.20 -11.81 -5.60
CA MET A 55 2.60 -10.40 -5.75
C MET A 55 1.51 -9.56 -6.41
N LEU A 56 0.89 -10.07 -7.49
CA LEU A 56 -0.22 -9.40 -8.17
C LEU A 56 -1.46 -9.29 -7.27
N SER A 57 -1.81 -10.35 -6.55
CA SER A 57 -2.95 -10.34 -5.63
C SER A 57 -2.76 -9.31 -4.52
N TRP A 58 -1.57 -9.21 -3.94
CA TRP A 58 -1.26 -8.18 -2.97
C TRP A 58 -1.32 -6.77 -3.56
N ALA A 59 -0.72 -6.55 -4.74
CA ALA A 59 -0.76 -5.26 -5.42
C ALA A 59 -2.22 -4.82 -5.73
N TRP A 60 -3.06 -5.76 -6.17
CA TRP A 60 -4.48 -5.53 -6.38
C TRP A 60 -5.23 -5.23 -5.07
N GLN A 61 -4.99 -5.98 -4.00
CA GLN A 61 -5.63 -5.71 -2.71
C GLN A 61 -5.21 -4.35 -2.13
N GLN A 62 -3.97 -3.92 -2.40
CA GLN A 62 -3.51 -2.56 -2.07
C GLN A 62 -4.18 -1.52 -2.97
N ARG A 63 -4.36 -1.79 -4.26
CA ARG A 63 -4.84 -0.81 -5.23
C ARG A 63 -5.85 -1.42 -6.19
N PRO A 64 -7.09 -1.65 -5.74
CA PRO A 64 -8.08 -2.36 -6.55
C PRO A 64 -8.57 -1.53 -7.75
N LEU A 65 -8.26 -0.23 -7.79
CA LEU A 65 -8.63 0.68 -8.88
C LEU A 65 -7.55 0.85 -9.94
N VAL A 66 -6.38 0.18 -9.80
CA VAL A 66 -5.35 0.19 -10.85
C VAL A 66 -5.73 -0.84 -11.92
N PRO A 67 -5.99 -0.42 -13.18
CA PRO A 67 -6.56 -1.32 -14.20
C PRO A 67 -5.71 -2.55 -14.47
N VAL A 68 -4.39 -2.39 -14.65
CA VAL A 68 -3.49 -3.50 -14.99
C VAL A 68 -3.50 -4.61 -13.93
N PHE A 69 -3.67 -4.28 -12.65
CA PHE A 69 -3.80 -5.28 -11.60
C PHE A 69 -5.12 -6.03 -11.70
N THR A 70 -6.22 -5.31 -11.84
CA THR A 70 -7.57 -5.86 -11.91
C THR A 70 -7.79 -6.71 -13.17
N GLU A 71 -7.27 -6.27 -14.31
CA GLU A 71 -7.37 -6.97 -15.60
C GLU A 71 -6.55 -8.27 -15.64
N THR A 72 -5.38 -8.27 -15.01
CA THR A 72 -4.46 -9.41 -15.02
C THR A 72 -4.85 -10.46 -13.97
N LEU A 73 -5.42 -10.05 -12.83
CA LEU A 73 -5.70 -10.97 -11.70
C LEU A 73 -6.46 -12.25 -12.08
N PRO A 74 -7.49 -12.23 -12.95
CA PRO A 74 -8.21 -13.44 -13.34
C PRO A 74 -7.35 -14.50 -14.05
N SER A 75 -6.29 -14.11 -14.77
CA SER A 75 -5.42 -15.06 -15.49
C SER A 75 -4.44 -15.77 -14.56
N LEU A 76 -4.06 -15.12 -13.45
CA LEU A 76 -3.16 -15.68 -12.44
C LEU A 76 -3.86 -16.32 -11.24
N ALA A 77 -5.17 -16.16 -11.12
CA ALA A 77 -5.95 -16.75 -10.03
C ALA A 77 -5.80 -18.28 -9.85
N PRO A 78 -5.63 -19.10 -10.91
CA PRO A 78 -5.38 -20.54 -10.73
C PRO A 78 -4.10 -20.86 -9.94
N TYR A 79 -3.13 -19.95 -9.90
CA TYR A 79 -1.88 -20.11 -9.15
C TYR A 79 -2.00 -19.63 -7.69
N LEU A 80 -3.12 -19.03 -7.29
CA LEU A 80 -3.38 -18.62 -5.93
C LEU A 80 -4.00 -19.78 -5.13
N ALA A 81 -3.17 -20.49 -4.37
CA ALA A 81 -3.57 -21.68 -3.62
C ALA A 81 -4.76 -21.49 -2.65
N GLN A 82 -5.06 -20.25 -2.25
CA GLN A 82 -6.14 -19.90 -1.33
C GLN A 82 -7.11 -18.84 -1.90
N ALA A 83 -7.08 -18.58 -3.22
CA ALA A 83 -8.02 -17.61 -3.78
C ALA A 83 -9.45 -18.12 -3.70
N ASP A 84 -10.36 -17.24 -3.29
CA ASP A 84 -11.78 -17.52 -3.38
C ASP A 84 -12.19 -17.67 -4.86
N PRO A 85 -12.99 -18.70 -5.22
CA PRO A 85 -13.44 -18.92 -6.60
C PRO A 85 -14.18 -17.73 -7.24
N LYS A 86 -14.70 -16.80 -6.44
CA LYS A 86 -15.41 -15.60 -6.91
C LYS A 86 -14.45 -14.46 -7.26
N LEU A 87 -13.21 -14.46 -6.79
CA LEU A 87 -12.24 -13.39 -7.04
C LEU A 87 -12.04 -13.11 -8.55
N PRO A 88 -11.86 -14.13 -9.43
CA PRO A 88 -11.69 -13.87 -10.86
C PRO A 88 -12.94 -13.25 -11.51
N ALA A 89 -14.13 -13.67 -11.08
CA ALA A 89 -15.39 -13.12 -11.60
C ALA A 89 -15.58 -11.67 -11.14
N PHE A 90 -15.30 -11.39 -9.87
CA PHE A 90 -15.34 -10.04 -9.32
C PHE A 90 -14.36 -9.11 -10.05
N ALA A 91 -13.10 -9.53 -10.21
CA ALA A 91 -12.08 -8.75 -10.90
C ALA A 91 -12.44 -8.50 -12.38
N LYS A 92 -13.02 -9.48 -13.10
CA LYS A 92 -13.52 -9.27 -14.48
C LYS A 92 -14.64 -8.25 -14.56
N ILE A 93 -15.56 -8.24 -13.59
CA ILE A 93 -16.64 -7.25 -13.54
C ILE A 93 -16.05 -5.87 -13.26
N LEU A 94 -15.16 -5.77 -12.27
CA LEU A 94 -14.50 -4.54 -11.88
C LEU A 94 -13.67 -3.94 -13.03
N ALA A 95 -12.91 -4.76 -13.76
CA ALA A 95 -12.10 -4.33 -14.90
C ALA A 95 -12.90 -3.59 -15.97
N ARG A 96 -14.15 -4.01 -16.23
CA ARG A 96 -15.02 -3.35 -17.22
C ARG A 96 -15.40 -1.92 -16.81
N SER A 97 -15.40 -1.64 -15.51
CA SER A 97 -15.66 -0.31 -14.94
C SER A 97 -14.38 0.51 -14.70
N LEU A 98 -13.20 -0.05 -15.02
CA LEU A 98 -11.89 0.60 -14.89
C LEU A 98 -11.25 0.92 -16.24
N ALA A 99 -12.04 0.97 -17.32
CA ALA A 99 -11.54 1.38 -18.62
C ALA A 99 -10.94 2.79 -18.53
N ALA A 100 -9.72 2.97 -19.03
CA ALA A 100 -9.08 4.26 -19.03
C ALA A 100 -9.83 5.22 -20.00
N PRO A 101 -10.19 6.44 -19.54
CA PRO A 101 -10.81 7.42 -20.40
C PRO A 101 -9.84 7.90 -21.49
N GLN A 102 -10.38 8.30 -22.64
CA GLN A 102 -9.59 8.97 -23.68
C GLN A 102 -9.28 10.41 -23.25
N GLY A 103 -8.03 10.82 -23.41
CA GLY A 103 -7.56 12.17 -23.05
C GLY A 103 -6.84 12.24 -21.71
N PRO A 104 -6.23 13.40 -21.42
CA PRO A 104 -5.40 13.57 -20.24
C PRO A 104 -6.19 13.46 -18.92
N SER A 105 -5.46 13.26 -17.82
CA SER A 105 -6.01 13.41 -16.48
C SER A 105 -6.53 14.85 -16.27
N PRO A 106 -7.58 15.09 -15.46
CA PRO A 106 -8.09 16.44 -15.16
C PRO A 106 -7.04 17.40 -14.60
N LEU A 107 -5.95 16.84 -14.08
CA LEU A 107 -4.83 17.58 -13.49
C LEU A 107 -3.58 17.61 -14.40
N ALA A 108 -3.63 17.06 -15.62
CA ALA A 108 -2.44 16.90 -16.46
C ALA A 108 -1.76 18.22 -16.85
N ASP A 109 -2.54 19.30 -16.96
CA ASP A 109 -2.03 20.63 -17.33
C ASP A 109 -1.61 21.48 -16.12
N GLN A 110 -1.62 20.92 -14.91
CA GLN A 110 -1.23 21.65 -13.71
C GLN A 110 0.29 21.61 -13.54
N ALA A 111 0.93 22.76 -13.80
CA ALA A 111 2.38 22.94 -13.65
C ALA A 111 2.86 22.91 -12.18
N ALA A 112 1.94 23.01 -11.22
CA ALA A 112 2.20 22.92 -9.78
C ALA A 112 1.39 21.77 -9.17
N MET A 113 1.89 21.20 -8.07
CA MET A 113 1.12 20.27 -7.23
C MET A 113 -0.17 20.96 -6.77
N PRO A 114 -1.37 20.41 -7.06
CA PRO A 114 -2.62 20.98 -6.58
C PRO A 114 -2.74 20.92 -5.07
N ASP A 115 -3.48 21.85 -4.48
CA ASP A 115 -4.01 21.69 -3.13
C ASP A 115 -5.13 20.62 -3.10
N PRO A 116 -5.38 19.97 -1.95
CA PRO A 116 -6.44 18.96 -1.83
C PRO A 116 -7.83 19.41 -2.29
N ASP A 117 -8.23 20.66 -2.05
CA ASP A 117 -9.54 21.15 -2.45
C ASP A 117 -9.67 21.27 -3.97
N ALA A 118 -8.58 21.62 -4.67
CA ALA A 118 -8.52 21.67 -6.12
C ALA A 118 -8.68 20.28 -6.72
N VAL A 119 -8.06 19.26 -6.13
CA VAL A 119 -8.23 17.86 -6.54
C VAL A 119 -9.68 17.42 -6.35
N LEU A 120 -10.26 17.65 -5.18
CA LEU A 120 -11.66 17.30 -4.91
C LEU A 120 -12.61 17.99 -5.91
N ARG A 121 -12.45 19.31 -6.14
CA ARG A 121 -13.27 20.04 -7.13
C ARG A 121 -13.13 19.46 -8.55
N ALA A 122 -11.94 19.03 -8.94
CA ALA A 122 -11.68 18.47 -10.27
C ALA A 122 -12.31 17.08 -10.44
N PHE A 123 -12.26 16.21 -9.42
CA PHE A 123 -12.71 14.82 -9.53
C PHE A 123 -14.19 14.59 -9.16
N SER A 124 -14.76 15.37 -8.23
CA SER A 124 -16.16 15.26 -7.81
C SER A 124 -17.19 15.21 -8.95
N PRO A 125 -17.15 16.09 -9.99
CA PRO A 125 -18.12 16.00 -11.09
C PRO A 125 -17.96 14.75 -11.95
N LEU A 126 -16.77 14.16 -11.99
CA LEU A 126 -16.45 13.00 -12.83
C LEU A 126 -16.95 11.68 -12.25
N LEU A 127 -17.23 11.63 -10.95
CA LEU A 127 -17.77 10.43 -10.29
C LEU A 127 -19.17 10.06 -10.79
N LYS A 128 -19.90 11.00 -11.41
CA LYS A 128 -21.23 10.77 -12.00
C LYS A 128 -21.17 9.99 -13.32
N ASP A 129 -19.98 9.90 -13.93
CA ASP A 129 -19.79 9.16 -15.18
C ASP A 129 -19.90 7.66 -14.91
N GLN A 130 -20.90 7.01 -15.49
CA GLN A 130 -21.15 5.57 -15.32
C GLN A 130 -20.07 4.69 -15.96
N THR A 131 -19.30 5.24 -16.89
CA THR A 131 -18.25 4.53 -17.64
C THR A 131 -16.90 4.69 -16.95
N TYR A 132 -16.53 5.92 -16.59
CA TYR A 132 -15.18 6.26 -16.13
C TYR A 132 -15.10 6.69 -14.66
N GLY A 133 -16.23 6.85 -13.97
CA GLY A 133 -16.27 7.38 -12.60
C GLY A 133 -15.42 6.59 -11.61
N LEU A 134 -15.37 5.26 -11.75
CA LEU A 134 -14.57 4.40 -10.88
C LEU A 134 -13.06 4.51 -11.15
N TYR A 135 -12.65 4.66 -12.41
CA TYR A 135 -11.26 4.96 -12.78
C TYR A 135 -10.85 6.32 -12.19
N ARG A 136 -11.70 7.34 -12.37
CA ARG A 136 -11.46 8.70 -11.87
C ARG A 136 -11.43 8.78 -10.34
N LEU A 137 -12.22 7.95 -9.65
CA LEU A 137 -12.13 7.80 -8.21
C LEU A 137 -10.72 7.37 -7.78
N GLY A 138 -10.12 6.39 -8.47
CA GLY A 138 -8.78 5.90 -8.14
C GLY A 138 -7.72 7.00 -8.25
N GLU A 139 -7.73 7.75 -9.35
CA GLU A 139 -6.80 8.88 -9.54
C GLU A 139 -6.97 9.96 -8.45
N GLY A 140 -8.20 10.37 -8.18
CA GLY A 140 -8.50 11.40 -7.17
C GLY A 140 -8.13 10.94 -5.76
N PHE A 141 -8.44 9.68 -5.42
CA PHE A 141 -8.16 9.10 -4.11
C PHE A 141 -6.66 9.03 -3.82
N ASP A 142 -5.86 8.45 -4.72
CA ASP A 142 -4.40 8.33 -4.54
C ASP A 142 -3.74 9.71 -4.45
N MET A 143 -4.20 10.67 -5.24
CA MET A 143 -3.69 12.05 -5.22
C MET A 143 -4.02 12.74 -3.88
N LEU A 144 -5.26 12.66 -3.42
CA LEU A 144 -5.67 13.29 -2.15
C LEU A 144 -4.92 12.72 -0.95
N LEU A 145 -4.74 11.39 -0.90
CA LEU A 145 -3.93 10.76 0.15
C LEU A 145 -2.48 11.24 0.11
N SER A 146 -1.88 11.30 -1.09
CA SER A 146 -0.50 11.76 -1.28
C SER A 146 -0.29 13.23 -0.89
N LEU A 147 -1.33 14.05 -1.02
CA LEU A 147 -1.32 15.46 -0.61
C LEU A 147 -1.63 15.67 0.88
N GLY A 148 -2.04 14.63 1.60
CA GLY A 148 -2.46 14.74 3.01
C GLY A 148 -3.90 15.25 3.18
N GLY A 149 -4.70 15.30 2.11
CA GLY A 149 -6.08 15.80 2.10
C GLY A 149 -7.08 14.82 2.70
N MET A 150 -6.97 14.52 3.99
CA MET A 150 -7.79 13.47 4.64
C MET A 150 -9.29 13.81 4.66
N ASP A 151 -9.64 15.07 4.87
CA ASP A 151 -11.05 15.51 4.86
C ASP A 151 -11.63 15.44 3.44
N GLN A 152 -10.89 15.91 2.44
CA GLN A 152 -11.27 15.84 1.04
C GLN A 152 -11.36 14.38 0.55
N THR A 153 -10.46 13.51 1.02
CA THR A 153 -10.51 12.07 0.70
C THR A 153 -11.81 11.46 1.22
N LYS A 154 -12.18 11.79 2.46
CA LYS A 154 -13.46 11.32 3.04
C LYS A 154 -14.65 11.85 2.25
N GLU A 155 -14.65 13.13 1.88
CA GLU A 155 -15.73 13.72 1.07
C GLU A 155 -15.84 13.05 -0.30
N LEU A 156 -14.72 12.78 -0.98
CA LEU A 156 -14.70 12.06 -2.25
C LEU A 156 -15.31 10.65 -2.13
N LEU A 157 -15.00 9.92 -1.05
CA LEU A 157 -15.56 8.59 -0.77
C LEU A 157 -17.05 8.65 -0.44
N ASP A 158 -17.49 9.67 0.31
CA ASP A 158 -18.90 9.90 0.62
C ASP A 158 -19.66 10.18 -0.69
N LEU A 159 -19.14 11.03 -1.59
CA LEU A 159 -19.73 11.26 -2.91
C LEU A 159 -19.80 9.98 -3.76
N ALA A 160 -18.73 9.19 -3.77
CA ALA A 160 -18.64 7.92 -4.49
C ALA A 160 -19.70 6.89 -4.02
N GLU A 161 -19.98 6.84 -2.72
CA GLU A 161 -21.04 6.00 -2.16
C GLU A 161 -22.43 6.41 -2.67
N HIS A 162 -22.73 7.71 -2.72
CA HIS A 162 -23.99 8.22 -3.25
C HIS A 162 -24.16 7.93 -4.76
N GLN A 163 -23.07 7.71 -5.50
CA GLN A 163 -23.12 7.30 -6.91
C GLN A 163 -23.28 5.79 -7.10
N GLY A 164 -23.40 5.01 -6.02
CA GLY A 164 -23.67 3.56 -6.09
C GLY A 164 -22.48 2.71 -6.50
N LEU A 165 -21.24 3.18 -6.24
CA LEU A 165 -20.06 2.38 -6.51
C LEU A 165 -20.02 1.08 -5.66
N PRO A 166 -19.28 0.04 -6.10
CA PRO A 166 -19.29 -1.25 -5.42
C PRO A 166 -18.87 -1.14 -3.95
N SER A 167 -19.78 -1.52 -3.04
CA SER A 167 -19.59 -1.33 -1.58
C SER A 167 -18.32 -2.00 -1.04
N GLN A 168 -17.91 -3.14 -1.62
CA GLN A 168 -16.70 -3.85 -1.22
C GLN A 168 -15.42 -3.07 -1.55
N ILE A 169 -15.42 -2.33 -2.67
CA ILE A 169 -14.32 -1.45 -3.04
C ILE A 169 -14.32 -0.22 -2.13
N LEU A 170 -15.48 0.39 -1.90
CA LEU A 170 -15.60 1.54 -1.01
C LEU A 170 -15.16 1.20 0.42
N ALA A 171 -15.55 0.05 0.97
CA ALA A 171 -15.10 -0.40 2.28
C ALA A 171 -13.56 -0.53 2.36
N ARG A 172 -12.95 -1.09 1.31
CA ARG A 172 -11.50 -1.17 1.20
C ARG A 172 -10.84 0.22 1.14
N LEU A 173 -11.33 1.15 0.32
CA LEU A 173 -10.76 2.51 0.23
C LEU A 173 -10.95 3.31 1.52
N ARG A 174 -12.12 3.20 2.17
CA ARG A 174 -12.40 3.79 3.48
C ARG A 174 -11.43 3.29 4.55
N ALA A 175 -11.08 2.01 4.52
CA ALA A 175 -10.09 1.47 5.44
C ALA A 175 -8.68 2.06 5.20
N GLU A 176 -8.29 2.36 3.97
CA GLU A 176 -7.00 3.03 3.72
C GLU A 176 -7.01 4.51 4.09
N TRP A 177 -8.13 5.19 3.88
CA TRP A 177 -8.34 6.50 4.48
C TRP A 177 -8.24 6.45 6.01
N ALA A 178 -8.88 5.49 6.68
CA ALA A 178 -8.82 5.35 8.13
C ALA A 178 -7.42 5.00 8.64
N LEU A 179 -6.65 4.23 7.85
CA LEU A 179 -5.24 3.94 8.13
C LEU A 179 -4.40 5.24 8.18
N ALA A 180 -4.66 6.19 7.29
CA ALA A 180 -3.94 7.46 7.26
C ALA A 180 -4.50 8.51 8.24
N ALA A 181 -5.82 8.63 8.35
CA ALA A 181 -6.51 9.73 9.03
C ALA A 181 -6.91 9.44 10.49
N LEU A 182 -7.11 8.17 10.84
CA LEU A 182 -7.65 7.78 12.15
C LEU A 182 -6.66 6.97 12.97
N LEU A 183 -5.93 6.03 12.36
CA LEU A 183 -5.05 5.13 13.10
C LEU A 183 -4.05 5.86 14.05
N PRO A 184 -3.40 6.98 13.65
CA PRO A 184 -2.42 7.63 14.53
C PRO A 184 -2.99 8.13 15.86
N ASP A 185 -4.20 8.70 15.84
CA ASP A 185 -4.76 9.41 17.00
C ASP A 185 -5.99 8.72 17.61
N ARG A 186 -6.69 7.91 16.81
CA ARG A 186 -8.01 7.33 17.13
C ARG A 186 -8.12 5.88 16.64
N PRO A 187 -7.24 4.96 17.09
CA PRO A 187 -7.26 3.57 16.66
C PRO A 187 -8.61 2.88 16.89
N ASP A 188 -9.32 3.22 17.97
CA ASP A 188 -10.66 2.68 18.27
C ASP A 188 -11.71 3.03 17.20
N GLN A 189 -11.58 4.20 16.55
CA GLN A 189 -12.47 4.60 15.45
C GLN A 189 -12.08 3.95 14.12
N ALA A 190 -10.79 3.60 13.95
CA ALA A 190 -10.31 2.90 12.75
C ALA A 190 -10.73 1.41 12.73
N ARG A 191 -10.80 0.77 13.91
CA ARG A 191 -11.15 -0.66 14.07
C ARG A 191 -12.37 -1.12 13.29
N PRO A 192 -13.59 -0.55 13.49
CA PRO A 192 -14.78 -1.02 12.79
C PRO A 192 -14.68 -0.85 11.27
N ILE A 193 -13.89 0.12 10.79
CA ILE A 193 -13.69 0.36 9.36
C ILE A 193 -12.78 -0.74 8.76
N PHE A 194 -11.73 -1.16 9.47
CA PHE A 194 -10.88 -2.27 9.05
C PHE A 194 -11.64 -3.60 9.09
N GLU A 195 -12.48 -3.81 10.10
CA GLU A 195 -13.29 -5.02 10.24
C GLU A 195 -14.36 -5.16 9.14
N ALA A 196 -14.85 -4.03 8.61
CA ALA A 196 -15.81 -4.00 7.49
C ALA A 196 -15.19 -4.40 6.13
N VAL A 197 -13.86 -4.46 6.03
CA VAL A 197 -13.17 -4.89 4.80
C VAL A 197 -13.49 -6.36 4.55
N ASN A 198 -13.86 -6.68 3.32
CA ASN A 198 -14.23 -8.04 2.94
C ASN A 198 -13.04 -9.00 3.13
N PRO A 199 -13.12 -9.98 4.05
CA PRO A 199 -12.02 -10.90 4.34
C PRO A 199 -11.77 -11.90 3.20
N VAL A 200 -12.72 -12.07 2.28
CA VAL A 200 -12.62 -12.98 1.14
C VAL A 200 -11.92 -12.30 -0.05
N LEU A 201 -12.26 -11.04 -0.32
CA LEU A 201 -11.65 -10.28 -1.43
C LEU A 201 -10.31 -9.67 -1.05
N PHE A 202 -10.17 -9.21 0.20
CA PHE A 202 -8.98 -8.50 0.68
C PHE A 202 -8.34 -9.18 1.90
N PRO A 203 -8.12 -10.52 1.89
CA PRO A 203 -7.66 -11.25 3.06
C PRO A 203 -6.35 -10.66 3.61
N TRP A 204 -5.30 -10.60 2.78
CA TRP A 204 -3.98 -10.19 3.24
C TRP A 204 -3.93 -8.73 3.63
N TRP A 205 -4.64 -7.86 2.88
CA TRP A 205 -4.65 -6.45 3.18
C TRP A 205 -5.40 -6.13 4.48
N ARG A 206 -6.53 -6.81 4.72
CA ARG A 206 -7.27 -6.70 5.98
C ARG A 206 -6.43 -7.16 7.16
N GLU A 207 -5.81 -8.32 7.06
CA GLU A 207 -4.94 -8.82 8.12
C GLU A 207 -3.75 -7.88 8.37
N TYR A 208 -3.19 -7.28 7.32
CA TYR A 208 -2.11 -6.31 7.46
C TYR A 208 -2.59 -5.05 8.22
N THR A 209 -3.76 -4.51 7.89
CA THR A 209 -4.28 -3.32 8.60
C THR A 209 -4.74 -3.60 10.03
N LEU A 210 -5.25 -4.80 10.30
CA LEU A 210 -5.52 -5.24 11.67
C LEU A 210 -4.24 -5.39 12.51
N ALA A 211 -3.14 -5.87 11.92
CA ALA A 211 -1.85 -5.89 12.62
C ALA A 211 -1.34 -4.47 12.93
N ARG A 212 -1.51 -3.54 11.98
CA ARG A 212 -1.18 -2.12 12.20
C ARG A 212 -2.03 -1.49 13.31
N LEU A 213 -3.30 -1.86 13.40
CA LEU A 213 -4.20 -1.49 14.49
C LEU A 213 -3.74 -2.03 15.84
N GLU A 214 -3.40 -3.32 15.89
CA GLU A 214 -2.89 -3.97 17.11
C GLU A 214 -1.63 -3.28 17.62
N LEU A 215 -0.68 -2.96 16.74
CA LEU A 215 0.51 -2.17 17.10
C LEU A 215 0.14 -0.79 17.66
N ALA A 216 -0.76 -0.05 16.99
CA ALA A 216 -1.20 1.27 17.47
C ALA A 216 -1.97 1.20 18.80
N SER A 217 -2.60 0.07 19.11
CA SER A 217 -3.28 -0.20 20.37
C SER A 217 -2.38 -0.80 21.46
N GLY A 218 -1.07 -0.96 21.21
CA GLY A 218 -0.13 -1.56 22.17
C GLY A 218 -0.29 -3.07 22.35
N LEU A 219 -0.97 -3.76 21.42
CA LEU A 219 -1.21 -5.20 21.41
C LEU A 219 -0.14 -5.92 20.58
N GLU A 220 1.13 -5.73 20.95
CA GLU A 220 2.27 -6.15 20.14
C GLU A 220 2.30 -7.66 19.87
N ASP A 221 2.03 -8.51 20.87
CA ASP A 221 2.02 -9.97 20.71
C ASP A 221 1.01 -10.43 19.65
N GLN A 222 -0.18 -9.82 19.62
CA GLN A 222 -1.22 -10.13 18.64
C GLN A 222 -0.79 -9.70 17.24
N ALA A 223 -0.17 -8.53 17.13
CA ALA A 223 0.37 -8.04 15.87
C ALA A 223 1.48 -8.95 15.35
N VAL A 224 2.40 -9.40 16.20
CA VAL A 224 3.49 -10.33 15.84
C VAL A 224 2.93 -11.64 15.34
N GLU A 225 1.93 -12.21 16.02
CA GLU A 225 1.27 -13.44 15.56
C GLU A 225 0.65 -13.25 14.17
N ARG A 226 -0.12 -12.18 13.97
CA ARG A 226 -0.79 -11.88 12.71
C ARG A 226 0.20 -11.62 11.56
N LEU A 227 1.23 -10.82 11.81
CA LEU A 227 2.30 -10.54 10.83
C LEU A 227 3.10 -11.80 10.48
N THR A 228 3.32 -12.70 11.45
CA THR A 228 3.96 -13.99 11.19
C THR A 228 3.13 -14.85 10.25
N GLN A 229 1.81 -14.91 10.44
CA GLN A 229 0.92 -15.64 9.53
C GLN A 229 0.93 -15.03 8.12
N LEU A 230 0.87 -13.70 8.01
CA LEU A 230 1.00 -13.02 6.73
C LEU A 230 2.35 -13.26 6.06
N TRP A 231 3.43 -13.27 6.83
CA TRP A 231 4.77 -13.48 6.31
C TRP A 231 4.91 -14.87 5.70
N ARG A 232 4.32 -15.89 6.33
CA ARG A 232 4.26 -17.25 5.76
C ARG A 232 3.46 -17.31 4.45
N ALA A 233 2.41 -16.51 4.32
CA ALA A 233 1.62 -16.42 3.09
C ALA A 233 2.31 -15.60 1.98
N MET A 234 3.13 -14.62 2.35
CA MET A 234 3.80 -13.68 1.45
C MET A 234 5.31 -13.57 1.76
N PRO A 235 6.09 -14.66 1.71
CA PRO A 235 7.49 -14.65 2.12
C PRO A 235 8.37 -13.77 1.22
N TRP A 236 7.87 -13.40 0.04
CA TRP A 236 8.49 -12.47 -0.91
C TRP A 236 8.27 -10.98 -0.56
N HIS A 237 7.46 -10.66 0.46
CA HIS A 237 7.16 -9.29 0.87
C HIS A 237 8.23 -8.76 1.84
N THR A 238 9.22 -8.03 1.31
CA THR A 238 10.39 -7.56 2.09
C THR A 238 10.00 -6.69 3.27
N ASN A 239 9.13 -5.70 3.09
CA ASN A 239 8.75 -4.80 4.18
C ASN A 239 8.08 -5.56 5.33
N LEU A 240 7.37 -6.65 5.04
CA LEU A 240 6.75 -7.48 6.08
C LEU A 240 7.79 -8.27 6.85
N SER A 241 8.82 -8.76 6.16
CA SER A 241 9.97 -9.42 6.79
C SER A 241 10.75 -8.45 7.69
N LEU A 242 10.99 -7.22 7.22
CA LEU A 242 11.68 -6.19 7.99
C LEU A 242 10.86 -5.75 9.22
N THR A 243 9.57 -5.44 9.03
CA THR A 243 8.68 -5.09 10.15
C THR A 243 8.60 -6.20 11.20
N LEU A 244 8.47 -7.46 10.77
CA LEU A 244 8.44 -8.59 11.71
C LEU A 244 9.79 -8.78 12.41
N HIS A 245 10.91 -8.59 11.70
CA HIS A 245 12.25 -8.66 12.29
C HIS A 245 12.43 -7.60 13.38
N ASP A 246 12.05 -6.35 13.11
CA ASP A 246 12.18 -5.24 14.05
C ASP A 246 11.35 -5.47 15.33
N LEU A 247 10.15 -6.06 15.20
CA LEU A 247 9.30 -6.42 16.34
C LEU A 247 9.87 -7.60 17.16
N LEU A 248 10.42 -8.61 16.50
CA LEU A 248 11.00 -9.78 17.18
C LEU A 248 12.37 -9.52 17.79
N HIS A 249 13.09 -8.53 17.27
CA HIS A 249 14.43 -8.16 17.67
C HIS A 249 14.52 -6.65 17.94
N PRO A 250 13.76 -6.14 18.93
CA PRO A 250 13.75 -4.72 19.21
C PRO A 250 15.17 -4.27 19.58
N VAL A 251 15.67 -3.26 18.87
CA VAL A 251 16.94 -2.62 19.21
C VAL A 251 16.64 -1.53 20.23
N PRO A 252 17.01 -1.70 21.51
CA PRO A 252 16.74 -0.67 22.51
C PRO A 252 17.52 0.59 22.12
N PRO A 253 16.91 1.79 22.25
CA PRO A 253 17.65 3.02 22.08
C PRO A 253 18.80 3.02 23.09
N ASP A 254 20.00 3.39 22.61
CA ASP A 254 21.20 3.52 23.42
C ASP A 254 21.42 4.99 23.77
N PRO A 255 21.05 5.44 24.99
CA PRO A 255 21.15 6.86 25.35
C PRO A 255 22.60 7.36 25.37
N ALA A 256 23.57 6.46 25.58
CA ALA A 256 24.99 6.78 25.59
C ALA A 256 25.63 6.73 24.19
N ALA A 257 24.87 6.41 23.14
CA ALA A 257 25.38 6.40 21.77
C ALA A 257 25.89 7.78 21.34
N LEU A 258 25.20 8.85 21.78
CA LEU A 258 25.57 10.24 21.49
C LEU A 258 26.86 10.69 22.19
N GLU A 259 27.24 10.04 23.29
CA GLU A 259 28.49 10.31 24.00
C GLU A 259 29.67 9.50 23.44
N ARG A 260 29.38 8.28 22.95
CA ARG A 260 30.40 7.33 22.46
C ARG A 260 30.73 7.49 20.98
N HIS A 261 29.80 8.04 20.19
CA HIS A 261 29.93 8.11 18.75
C HIS A 261 29.72 9.53 18.24
N LYS A 262 30.41 9.85 17.14
CA LYS A 262 30.12 11.06 16.36
C LYS A 262 28.90 10.77 15.50
N VAL A 263 27.75 11.28 15.91
CA VAL A 263 26.47 11.06 15.21
C VAL A 263 26.21 12.20 14.23
N ALA A 264 25.72 11.86 13.05
CA ALA A 264 25.22 12.80 12.07
C ALA A 264 23.75 12.48 11.76
N VAL A 265 22.90 13.50 11.77
CA VAL A 265 21.51 13.43 11.32
C VAL A 265 21.49 13.97 9.89
N LEU A 266 21.17 13.10 8.92
CA LEU A 266 21.03 13.46 7.52
C LEU A 266 19.55 13.67 7.24
N LEU A 267 19.16 14.91 6.98
CA LEU A 267 17.82 15.26 6.55
C LEU A 267 17.83 15.38 5.03
N TYR A 268 16.86 14.74 4.39
CA TYR A 268 16.61 14.90 2.97
C TYR A 268 15.17 15.37 2.80
N SER A 269 14.96 16.46 2.05
CA SER A 269 13.63 16.98 1.76
C SER A 269 13.49 17.28 0.27
N TRP A 270 12.40 16.79 -0.32
CA TRP A 270 11.95 17.17 -1.65
C TRP A 270 10.68 18.02 -1.49
N ASN A 271 10.83 19.35 -1.61
CA ASN A 271 9.78 20.30 -1.98
C ASN A 271 8.66 20.70 -0.99
N LYS A 272 8.85 20.59 0.33
CA LYS A 272 7.92 21.28 1.28
C LYS A 272 8.69 21.99 2.39
N GLY A 273 8.91 23.30 2.21
CA GLY A 273 9.64 24.14 3.17
C GLY A 273 9.02 24.14 4.57
N GLU A 274 7.68 24.10 4.66
CA GLU A 274 6.95 24.01 5.93
C GLU A 274 7.16 22.67 6.65
N VAL A 275 7.15 21.56 5.90
CA VAL A 275 7.41 20.22 6.46
C VAL A 275 8.86 20.11 6.92
N LEU A 276 9.80 20.67 6.16
CA LEU A 276 11.20 20.76 6.59
C LEU A 276 11.33 21.61 7.86
N ALA A 277 10.64 22.75 7.95
CA ALA A 277 10.65 23.58 9.15
C ALA A 277 10.09 22.82 10.36
N GLN A 278 8.93 22.18 10.25
CA GLN A 278 8.36 21.35 11.33
C GLN A 278 9.29 20.20 11.75
N THR A 279 9.96 19.58 10.78
CA THR A 279 10.93 18.50 11.05
C THR A 279 12.15 19.05 11.80
N LEU A 280 12.67 20.20 11.39
CA LEU A 280 13.80 20.87 12.05
C LEU A 280 13.43 21.35 13.45
N ASP A 281 12.22 21.88 13.64
CA ASP A 281 11.71 22.30 14.95
C ASP A 281 11.57 21.10 15.90
N SER A 282 11.03 19.98 15.40
CA SER A 282 10.92 18.72 16.17
C SER A 282 12.29 18.15 16.52
N LEU A 283 13.24 18.22 15.58
CA LEU A 283 14.62 17.78 15.80
C LEU A 283 15.33 18.68 16.83
N ALA A 284 15.11 19.99 16.78
CA ALA A 284 15.64 20.94 17.75
C ALA A 284 15.05 20.76 19.16
N ALA A 285 13.78 20.34 19.26
CA ALA A 285 13.13 19.98 20.51
C ALA A 285 13.60 18.63 21.09
N SER A 286 14.25 17.80 20.26
CA SER A 286 14.74 16.48 20.66
C SER A 286 16.12 16.57 21.30
N ASN A 287 16.43 15.66 22.24
CA ASN A 287 17.78 15.56 22.79
C ASN A 287 18.73 14.84 21.80
N ILE A 288 19.27 15.60 20.85
CA ILE A 288 20.22 15.08 19.85
C ILE A 288 21.69 15.18 20.31
N GLY A 289 21.95 15.66 21.53
CA GLY A 289 23.31 15.81 22.07
C GLY A 289 24.24 16.57 21.12
N PRO A 290 25.49 16.10 20.89
CA PRO A 290 26.44 16.73 19.98
C PRO A 290 26.27 16.32 18.51
N ALA A 291 25.14 15.70 18.14
CA ALA A 291 24.93 15.25 16.77
C ALA A 291 24.92 16.43 15.79
N ARG A 292 25.56 16.24 14.62
CA ARG A 292 25.58 17.25 13.56
C ARG A 292 24.43 17.03 12.60
N VAL A 293 23.67 18.07 12.30
CA VAL A 293 22.59 18.02 11.31
C VAL A 293 23.13 18.48 9.96
N PHE A 294 22.87 17.69 8.92
CA PHE A 294 23.12 18.05 7.53
C PHE A 294 21.78 17.99 6.78
N VAL A 295 21.48 19.03 6.02
CA VAL A 295 20.29 19.16 5.18
C VAL A 295 20.72 19.23 3.73
#